data_AF-A0AAE3RCU5-F1
#
_entry.id   AF-A0AAE3RCU5-F1
#
_cell.length_a   1.000
_cell.length_b   1.000
_cell.length_c   1.000
_cell.angle_alpha   90.00
_cell.angle_beta   90.00
_cell.angle_gamma   90.00
#
_symmetry.space_group_name_H-M   'P 1'
#
loop_
_entity.id
_entity.type
_entity.pdbx_description
1 polymer ?
#
loop_
_entity_poly.entity_id
_entity_poly.type
_entity_poly.pdbx_seq_one_letter_code
_entity_poly.pdbx_strand_id
1 'polypeptide(L)'
;MPKSYPLPTINEISHQIDMLLQTEPVLTRQRVKKGKYFYRELAAAFREEVSIHRLDSLLQLVSLECAAGASASRCRQWFACMGALAAQPQEGSLLPSQPVEAVIYFALAGIFEQTLYEPWPADIPTLQTADRVIYALMTGKLVSIEESNLHDSPYWLGLYKAIRNQSVSDTQKAILQLADSWLHEYKQTDTLDFDPYRYPFFEPDCNAALALLLYRERMRIELPTEKYKRFYVAALLAD
;
A
#
# COMPACT_ATOMS: atom_id res chain seq x y z
N MET A 1 24.52 -14.90 -14.05
CA MET A 1 24.19 -13.58 -13.48
C MET A 1 22.68 -13.52 -13.31
N PRO A 2 22.15 -13.25 -12.11
CA PRO A 2 20.71 -13.03 -11.96
C PRO A 2 20.35 -11.81 -12.80
N LYS A 3 19.31 -11.92 -13.63
CA LYS A 3 18.74 -10.76 -14.29
C LYS A 3 18.02 -9.98 -13.19
N SER A 4 18.61 -8.87 -12.74
CA SER A 4 17.86 -7.91 -11.94
C SER A 4 16.60 -7.53 -12.70
N TYR A 5 15.46 -7.46 -12.03
CA TYR A 5 14.30 -6.81 -12.61
C TYR A 5 14.61 -5.31 -12.55
N PRO A 6 14.95 -4.64 -13.67
CA PRO A 6 15.26 -3.23 -13.59
C PRO A 6 13.99 -2.51 -13.16
N LEU A 7 14.08 -1.73 -12.08
CA LEU A 7 13.04 -0.75 -11.76
C LEU A 7 12.82 0.12 -13.01
N PRO A 8 11.56 0.44 -13.36
CA PRO A 8 11.30 1.34 -14.46
C PRO A 8 11.95 2.71 -14.16
N THR A 9 12.45 3.34 -15.21
CA THR A 9 13.00 4.69 -15.14
C THR A 9 11.91 5.70 -14.81
N ILE A 10 12.29 6.87 -14.28
CA ILE A 10 11.35 7.96 -13.99
C ILE A 10 10.52 8.35 -15.23
N ASN A 11 11.10 8.28 -16.43
CA ASN A 11 10.40 8.56 -17.68
C ASN A 11 9.35 7.49 -18.01
N GLU A 12 9.68 6.21 -17.84
CA GLU A 12 8.74 5.10 -18.02
C GLU A 12 7.59 5.17 -17.02
N ILE A 13 7.89 5.48 -15.75
CA ILE A 13 6.86 5.66 -14.72
C ILE A 13 5.95 6.85 -15.07
N SER A 14 6.54 7.98 -15.46
CA SER A 14 5.77 9.18 -15.86
C SER A 14 4.86 8.88 -17.05
N HIS A 15 5.35 8.13 -18.04
CA HIS A 15 4.55 7.70 -19.18
C HIS A 15 3.39 6.78 -18.77
N GLN A 16 3.62 5.82 -17.88
CA GLN A 16 2.57 4.94 -17.36
C GLN A 16 1.49 5.74 -16.61
N ILE A 17 1.89 6.69 -15.77
CA ILE A 17 0.96 7.60 -15.09
C ILE A 17 0.14 8.38 -16.12
N ASP A 18 0.76 8.92 -17.16
CA ASP A 18 0.04 9.65 -18.21
C ASP A 18 -0.99 8.77 -18.94
N MET A 19 -0.68 7.50 -19.21
CA MET A 19 -1.65 6.56 -19.79
C MET A 19 -2.82 6.29 -18.84
N LEU A 20 -2.55 6.16 -17.53
CA LEU A 20 -3.58 6.00 -16.51
C LEU A 20 -4.47 7.24 -16.41
N LEU A 21 -3.90 8.44 -16.51
CA LEU A 21 -4.64 9.70 -16.51
C LEU A 21 -5.48 9.91 -17.78
N GLN A 22 -5.09 9.32 -18.91
CA GLN A 22 -5.83 9.43 -20.19
C GLN A 22 -7.04 8.50 -20.27
N THR A 23 -7.08 7.45 -19.46
CA THR A 23 -8.21 6.53 -19.39
C THR A 23 -9.29 7.13 -18.48
N GLU A 24 -10.55 7.20 -18.95
CA GLU A 24 -11.60 7.90 -18.20
C GLU A 24 -11.73 7.33 -16.77
N PRO A 25 -11.74 8.19 -15.73
CA PRO A 25 -11.96 7.73 -14.38
C PRO A 25 -13.36 7.12 -14.26
N VAL A 26 -13.43 5.93 -13.65
CA VAL A 26 -14.68 5.23 -13.35
C VAL A 26 -15.41 6.00 -12.25
N LEU A 27 -16.10 7.07 -12.61
CA LEU A 27 -17.00 7.79 -11.71
C LEU A 27 -18.43 7.43 -12.09
N THR A 28 -19.00 6.47 -11.38
CA THR A 28 -20.38 5.99 -11.59
C THR A 28 -21.40 7.11 -11.34
N ARG A 29 -22.53 7.04 -12.05
CA ARG A 29 -23.35 8.16 -12.56
C ARG A 29 -24.02 9.12 -11.55
N GLN A 30 -23.79 9.03 -10.24
CA GLN A 30 -24.53 9.86 -9.26
C GLN A 30 -23.70 10.94 -8.50
N ARG A 31 -22.36 10.95 -8.56
CA ARG A 31 -21.49 11.98 -7.90
C ARG A 31 -20.62 12.79 -8.90
N VAL A 32 -21.11 12.92 -10.14
CA VAL A 32 -20.30 13.00 -11.38
C VAL A 32 -19.59 14.32 -11.68
N LYS A 33 -20.11 15.49 -11.29
CA LYS A 33 -19.52 16.76 -11.78
C LYS A 33 -18.35 17.27 -10.94
N LYS A 34 -18.48 17.31 -9.62
CA LYS A 34 -17.43 17.83 -8.74
C LYS A 34 -16.22 16.89 -8.64
N GLY A 35 -16.44 15.58 -8.58
CA GLY A 35 -15.35 14.58 -8.53
C GLY A 35 -14.54 14.48 -9.83
N LYS A 36 -15.19 14.52 -11.00
CA LYS A 36 -14.49 14.54 -12.30
C LYS A 36 -13.66 15.81 -12.49
N TYR A 37 -14.18 16.95 -12.03
CA TYR A 37 -13.48 18.22 -12.10
C TYR A 37 -12.26 18.23 -11.18
N PHE A 38 -12.43 17.81 -9.92
CA PHE A 38 -11.34 17.69 -8.95
C PHE A 38 -10.24 16.70 -9.39
N TYR A 39 -10.62 15.54 -9.94
CA TYR A 39 -9.65 14.59 -10.51
C TYR A 39 -8.82 15.21 -11.64
N ARG A 40 -9.46 15.97 -12.54
CA ARG A 40 -8.76 16.66 -13.63
C ARG A 40 -7.84 17.76 -13.12
N GLU A 41 -8.25 18.51 -12.10
CA GLU A 41 -7.41 19.52 -11.47
C GLU A 41 -6.19 18.91 -10.77
N LEU A 42 -6.37 17.82 -10.03
CA LEU A 42 -5.26 17.08 -9.41
C LEU A 42 -4.32 16.47 -10.47
N ALA A 43 -4.86 15.90 -11.54
CA ALA A 43 -4.06 15.34 -12.64
C ALA A 43 -3.27 16.43 -13.37
N ALA A 44 -3.84 17.62 -13.55
CA ALA A 44 -3.15 18.78 -14.11
C ALA A 44 -2.05 19.28 -13.17
N ALA A 45 -2.35 19.43 -11.87
CA ALA A 45 -1.38 19.84 -10.86
C ALA A 45 -0.19 18.86 -10.77
N PHE A 46 -0.46 17.55 -10.79
CA PHE A 46 0.59 16.52 -10.82
C PHE A 46 1.51 16.65 -12.04
N ARG A 47 0.97 16.99 -13.22
CA ARG A 47 1.77 17.19 -14.44
C ARG A 47 2.68 18.42 -14.37
N GLU A 48 2.32 19.42 -13.57
CA GLU A 48 3.08 20.65 -13.39
C GLU A 48 4.10 20.55 -12.24
N GLU A 49 4.04 19.51 -11.40
CA GLU A 49 4.90 19.34 -10.23
C GLU A 49 6.34 18.87 -10.54
N VAL A 50 7.30 19.59 -9.92
CA VAL A 50 8.73 19.27 -9.95
C VAL A 50 9.11 18.46 -8.70
N SER A 51 9.38 17.16 -8.93
CA SER A 51 10.17 16.22 -8.10
C SER A 51 9.67 15.88 -6.69
N ILE A 52 9.58 16.82 -5.74
CA ILE A 52 9.61 16.50 -4.30
C ILE A 52 8.23 16.16 -3.73
N HIS A 53 7.15 16.66 -4.34
CA HIS A 53 5.76 16.42 -3.89
C HIS A 53 5.02 15.35 -4.70
N ARG A 54 5.70 14.73 -5.68
CA ARG A 54 5.06 13.83 -6.66
C ARG A 54 4.39 12.61 -6.01
N LEU A 55 4.95 12.05 -4.94
CA LEU A 55 4.35 10.89 -4.28
C LEU A 55 3.07 11.25 -3.52
N ASP A 56 3.03 12.39 -2.83
CA ASP A 56 1.86 12.84 -2.07
C ASP A 56 0.69 13.20 -2.99
N SER A 57 0.98 13.95 -4.07
CA SER A 57 -0.02 14.31 -5.08
C SER A 57 -0.52 13.09 -5.84
N LEU A 58 0.36 12.12 -6.11
CA LEU A 58 -0.03 10.85 -6.70
C LEU A 58 -0.89 10.03 -5.72
N LEU A 59 -0.52 9.97 -4.44
CA LEU A 59 -1.30 9.26 -3.41
C LEU A 59 -2.72 9.80 -3.33
N GLN A 60 -2.93 11.11 -3.40
CA GLN A 60 -4.26 11.72 -3.45
C GLN A 60 -5.06 11.28 -4.69
N LEU A 61 -4.42 11.23 -5.86
CA LEU A 61 -5.04 10.77 -7.11
C LEU A 61 -5.43 9.29 -7.03
N VAL A 62 -4.52 8.42 -6.61
CA VAL A 62 -4.76 6.98 -6.46
C VAL A 62 -5.85 6.71 -5.45
N SER A 63 -5.76 7.41 -4.32
CA SER A 63 -6.76 7.43 -3.26
C SER A 63 -8.13 7.71 -3.84
N LEU A 64 -8.31 8.83 -4.56
CA LEU A 64 -9.56 9.25 -5.20
C LEU A 64 -10.07 8.28 -6.28
N GLU A 65 -9.17 7.61 -6.99
CA GLU A 65 -9.53 6.61 -8.00
C GLU A 65 -10.09 5.32 -7.40
N CYS A 66 -9.37 4.72 -6.45
CA CYS A 66 -9.82 3.48 -5.80
C CYS A 66 -11.12 3.74 -5.05
N ALA A 67 -11.17 4.88 -4.39
CA ALA A 67 -12.34 5.51 -3.86
C ALA A 67 -13.53 5.56 -4.85
N ALA A 68 -13.31 6.06 -6.07
CA ALA A 68 -14.36 6.20 -7.07
C ALA A 68 -14.93 4.86 -7.57
N GLY A 69 -14.36 3.73 -7.16
CA GLY A 69 -14.72 2.39 -7.62
C GLY A 69 -13.93 1.97 -8.86
N ALA A 70 -12.69 2.45 -9.02
CA ALA A 70 -11.77 1.89 -10.01
C ALA A 70 -11.66 0.37 -9.84
N SER A 71 -11.43 -0.34 -10.95
CA SER A 71 -11.24 -1.80 -10.91
C SER A 71 -9.98 -2.16 -10.10
N ALA A 72 -9.96 -3.35 -9.51
CA ALA A 72 -8.80 -3.87 -8.80
C ALA A 72 -7.52 -3.82 -9.65
N SER A 73 -7.62 -4.19 -10.93
CA SER A 73 -6.50 -4.08 -11.88
C SER A 73 -5.97 -2.65 -12.03
N ARG A 74 -6.86 -1.65 -12.04
CA ARG A 74 -6.47 -0.24 -12.18
C ARG A 74 -5.82 0.29 -10.91
N CYS A 75 -6.37 -0.03 -9.74
CA CYS A 75 -5.74 0.28 -8.45
C CYS A 75 -4.33 -0.34 -8.35
N ARG A 76 -4.17 -1.61 -8.75
CA ARG A 76 -2.84 -2.28 -8.74
C ARG A 76 -1.82 -1.57 -9.64
N GLN A 77 -2.24 -1.08 -10.81
CA GLN A 77 -1.36 -0.30 -11.71
C GLN A 77 -0.90 1.02 -11.06
N TRP A 78 -1.80 1.70 -10.37
CA TRP A 78 -1.46 2.90 -9.62
C TRP A 78 -0.49 2.64 -8.47
N PHE A 79 -0.75 1.60 -7.68
CA PHE A 79 0.16 1.17 -6.61
C PHE A 79 1.53 0.77 -7.16
N ALA A 80 1.60 0.14 -8.34
CA ALA A 80 2.86 -0.17 -9.00
C ALA A 80 3.67 1.09 -9.34
N CYS A 81 3.00 2.15 -9.82
CA CYS A 81 3.65 3.44 -10.10
C CYS A 81 4.18 4.09 -8.81
N MET A 82 3.38 4.11 -7.74
CA MET A 82 3.79 4.65 -6.44
C MET A 82 4.98 3.89 -5.85
N GLY A 83 4.93 2.54 -5.88
CA GLY A 83 6.03 1.71 -5.42
C GLY A 83 7.31 1.95 -6.22
N ALA A 84 7.21 2.07 -7.55
CA ALA A 84 8.35 2.34 -8.40
C ALA A 84 8.98 3.73 -8.17
N LEU A 85 8.17 4.75 -7.86
CA LEU A 85 8.67 6.07 -7.48
C LEU A 85 9.39 6.04 -6.12
N ALA A 86 8.77 5.43 -5.11
CA ALA A 86 9.36 5.29 -3.77
C ALA A 86 10.65 4.45 -3.78
N ALA A 87 10.72 3.46 -4.69
CA ALA A 87 11.87 2.60 -4.90
C ALA A 87 13.04 3.29 -5.63
N GLN A 88 12.84 4.49 -6.20
CA GLN A 88 13.93 5.19 -6.90
C GLN A 88 15.06 5.48 -5.90
N PRO A 89 16.31 5.17 -6.29
CA PRO A 89 17.45 5.43 -5.43
C PRO A 89 17.66 6.93 -5.24
N GLN A 90 18.13 7.33 -4.06
CA GLN A 90 18.68 8.68 -3.88
C GLN A 90 19.96 8.84 -4.70
N GLU A 91 20.24 10.05 -5.17
CA GLU A 91 21.42 10.34 -5.97
C GLU A 91 22.70 9.88 -5.24
N GLY A 92 23.50 9.03 -5.92
CA GLY A 92 24.72 8.44 -5.35
C GLY A 92 24.50 7.30 -4.34
N SER A 93 23.26 6.84 -4.13
CA SER A 93 22.91 5.75 -3.22
C SER A 93 22.35 4.54 -3.98
N LEU A 94 22.58 3.34 -3.44
CA LEU A 94 21.86 2.12 -3.85
C LEU A 94 20.57 1.91 -3.05
N LEU A 95 20.33 2.75 -2.04
CA LEU A 95 19.15 2.69 -1.19
C LEU A 95 17.97 3.35 -1.90
N PRO A 96 16.79 2.71 -1.89
CA PRO A 96 15.53 3.39 -2.17
C PRO A 96 15.40 4.67 -1.36
N SER A 97 14.81 5.70 -1.95
CA SER A 97 14.50 6.94 -1.24
C SER A 97 13.48 6.73 -0.11
N GLN A 98 12.52 5.83 -0.33
CA GLN A 98 11.40 5.54 0.58
C GLN A 98 11.14 4.02 0.61
N PRO A 99 11.99 3.23 1.29
CA PRO A 99 11.94 1.77 1.22
C PRO A 99 10.67 1.16 1.82
N VAL A 100 10.09 1.79 2.84
CA VAL A 100 8.88 1.30 3.53
C VAL A 100 7.66 1.49 2.64
N GLU A 101 7.48 2.71 2.14
CA GLU A 101 6.42 3.08 1.20
C GLU A 101 6.50 2.22 -0.07
N ALA A 102 7.71 1.98 -0.57
CA ALA A 102 7.91 1.12 -1.73
C ALA A 102 7.41 -0.31 -1.51
N VAL A 103 7.76 -0.97 -0.38
CA VAL A 103 7.26 -2.33 -0.12
C VAL A 103 5.76 -2.39 0.11
N ILE A 104 5.18 -1.37 0.74
CA ILE A 104 3.73 -1.25 0.96
C ILE A 104 3.03 -1.17 -0.39
N TYR A 105 3.43 -0.24 -1.25
CA TYR A 105 2.78 -0.04 -2.54
C TYR A 105 3.03 -1.20 -3.51
N PHE A 106 4.21 -1.84 -3.47
CA PHE A 106 4.41 -3.08 -4.23
C PHE A 106 3.54 -4.23 -3.74
N ALA A 107 3.32 -4.38 -2.42
CA ALA A 107 2.39 -5.38 -1.89
C ALA A 107 0.97 -5.13 -2.40
N LEU A 108 0.50 -3.87 -2.35
CA LEU A 108 -0.82 -3.46 -2.85
C LEU A 108 -0.96 -3.63 -4.37
N ALA A 109 0.15 -3.53 -5.11
CA ALA A 109 0.21 -3.81 -6.54
C ALA A 109 0.24 -5.32 -6.87
N GLY A 110 0.53 -6.17 -5.89
CA GLY A 110 0.74 -7.61 -6.07
C GLY A 110 2.14 -7.97 -6.60
N ILE A 111 3.14 -7.11 -6.39
CA ILE A 111 4.53 -7.27 -6.85
C ILE A 111 5.37 -7.81 -5.69
N PHE A 112 5.75 -9.08 -5.78
CA PHE A 112 6.39 -9.84 -4.69
C PHE A 112 7.73 -10.47 -5.07
N GLU A 113 8.23 -10.20 -6.27
CA GLU A 113 9.45 -10.79 -6.81
C GLU A 113 10.66 -10.45 -5.93
N GLN A 114 11.23 -11.46 -5.27
CA GLN A 114 12.35 -11.25 -4.34
C GLN A 114 13.60 -10.64 -5.00
N THR A 115 13.80 -10.89 -6.29
CA THR A 115 14.93 -10.35 -7.06
C THR A 115 14.93 -8.83 -7.12
N LEU A 116 13.77 -8.18 -6.92
CA LEU A 116 13.66 -6.72 -6.83
C LEU A 116 14.36 -6.16 -5.58
N TYR A 117 14.35 -6.92 -4.49
CA TYR A 117 14.81 -6.50 -3.16
C TYR A 117 16.23 -6.97 -2.83
N GLU A 118 16.84 -7.81 -3.68
CA GLU A 118 18.23 -8.25 -3.53
C GLU A 118 19.20 -7.09 -3.21
N PRO A 119 19.20 -5.96 -3.94
CA PRO A 119 20.15 -4.87 -3.69
C PRO A 119 19.82 -4.00 -2.47
N TRP A 120 18.67 -4.19 -1.82
CA TRP A 120 18.22 -3.34 -0.71
C TRP A 120 18.93 -3.73 0.60
N PRO A 121 19.02 -2.86 1.61
CA PRO A 121 19.69 -3.21 2.87
C PRO A 121 18.81 -4.14 3.71
N ALA A 122 19.41 -4.85 4.67
CA ALA A 122 18.64 -5.57 5.69
C ALA A 122 18.05 -4.60 6.72
N ASP A 123 18.79 -3.56 7.10
CA ASP A 123 18.36 -2.56 8.06
C ASP A 123 17.77 -1.33 7.35
N ILE A 124 16.64 -0.84 7.86
CA ILE A 124 15.94 0.34 7.36
C ILE A 124 15.84 1.43 8.44
N PRO A 125 15.82 2.72 8.06
CA PRO A 125 15.88 3.84 8.99
C PRO A 125 14.51 4.17 9.62
N THR A 126 13.81 3.18 10.16
CA THR A 126 12.57 3.35 10.94
C THR A 126 12.65 2.54 12.24
N LEU A 127 11.98 3.00 13.29
CA LEU A 127 11.82 2.27 14.55
C LEU A 127 10.42 1.66 14.70
N GLN A 128 9.51 1.90 13.75
CA GLN A 128 8.16 1.40 13.84
C GLN A 128 8.13 -0.11 13.59
N THR A 129 7.45 -0.84 14.48
CA THR A 129 7.36 -2.31 14.39
C THR A 129 6.62 -2.75 13.13
N ALA A 130 5.55 -2.04 12.72
CA ALA A 130 4.77 -2.32 11.52
C ALA A 130 5.63 -2.29 10.25
N ASP A 131 6.32 -1.17 10.01
CA ASP A 131 7.21 -0.98 8.86
C ASP A 131 8.26 -2.09 8.74
N ARG A 132 8.91 -2.41 9.86
CA ARG A 132 9.97 -3.44 9.91
C ARG A 132 9.42 -4.83 9.62
N VAL A 133 8.22 -5.14 10.13
CA VAL A 133 7.54 -6.40 9.85
C VAL A 133 7.20 -6.52 8.36
N ILE A 134 6.55 -5.51 7.77
CA ILE A 134 6.17 -5.52 6.35
C ILE A 134 7.42 -5.61 5.47
N TYR A 135 8.44 -4.82 5.77
CA TYR A 135 9.71 -4.84 5.05
C TYR A 135 10.40 -6.22 5.13
N ALA A 136 10.49 -6.82 6.32
CA ALA A 136 11.07 -8.15 6.49
C ALA A 136 10.31 -9.22 5.70
N LEU A 137 8.97 -9.19 5.76
CA LEU A 137 8.13 -10.15 5.05
C LEU A 137 8.26 -10.00 3.53
N MET A 138 8.19 -8.76 3.02
CA MET A 138 8.27 -8.45 1.60
C MET A 138 9.65 -8.79 1.01
N THR A 139 10.72 -8.30 1.64
CA THR A 139 12.09 -8.48 1.13
C THR A 139 12.69 -9.86 1.44
N GLY A 140 12.13 -10.57 2.44
CA GLY A 140 12.70 -11.81 2.96
C GLY A 140 13.97 -11.62 3.80
N LYS A 141 14.39 -10.37 4.06
CA LYS A 141 15.61 -10.07 4.81
C LYS A 141 15.39 -10.22 6.32
N LEU A 142 16.46 -10.55 7.03
CA LEU A 142 16.48 -10.56 8.48
C LEU A 142 16.63 -9.14 8.99
N VAL A 143 15.52 -8.54 9.39
CA VAL A 143 15.45 -7.21 10.01
C VAL A 143 15.42 -7.39 11.52
N SER A 144 16.11 -6.52 12.28
CA SER A 144 15.89 -6.44 13.73
C SER A 144 14.50 -5.87 14.00
N ILE A 145 13.59 -6.66 14.58
CA ILE A 145 12.23 -6.21 14.92
C ILE A 145 12.12 -6.15 16.44
N GLU A 146 12.19 -4.93 16.97
CA GLU A 146 12.03 -4.65 18.39
C GLU A 146 10.57 -4.23 18.67
N GLU A 147 10.12 -4.47 19.91
CA GLU A 147 8.85 -3.93 20.39
C GLU A 147 8.99 -2.42 20.55
N SER A 148 8.15 -1.66 19.83
CA SER A 148 8.00 -0.24 20.05
C SER A 148 6.97 0.02 21.16
N ASN A 149 6.88 1.27 21.64
CA ASN A 149 5.89 1.67 22.63
C ASN A 149 4.46 1.81 22.06
N LEU A 150 4.27 1.58 20.75
CA LEU A 150 2.95 1.63 20.12
C LEU A 150 2.12 0.40 20.49
N HIS A 151 0.84 0.65 20.77
CA HIS A 151 -0.09 -0.35 21.32
C HIS A 151 -0.31 -1.57 20.41
N ASP A 152 -0.12 -1.41 19.10
CA ASP A 152 -0.31 -2.43 18.08
C ASP A 152 0.94 -3.26 17.77
N SER A 153 2.11 -2.87 18.31
CA SER A 153 3.39 -3.56 18.12
C SER A 153 3.33 -5.06 18.44
N PRO A 154 2.68 -5.51 19.54
CA PRO A 154 2.57 -6.94 19.83
C PRO A 154 1.79 -7.72 18.76
N TYR A 155 0.79 -7.10 18.12
CA TYR A 155 -0.01 -7.74 17.09
C TYR A 155 0.76 -7.88 15.78
N TRP A 156 1.56 -6.86 15.40
CA TRP A 156 2.48 -6.93 14.28
C TRP A 156 3.55 -8.03 14.44
N LEU A 157 4.13 -8.14 15.63
CA LEU A 157 5.07 -9.21 15.95
C LEU A 157 4.41 -10.59 15.94
N GLY A 158 3.18 -10.69 16.44
CA GLY A 158 2.36 -11.90 16.37
C GLY A 158 2.13 -12.33 14.93
N LEU A 159 1.76 -11.39 14.06
CA LEU A 159 1.56 -11.61 12.64
C LEU A 159 2.84 -12.12 11.96
N TYR A 160 3.97 -11.45 12.20
CA TYR A 160 5.27 -11.86 11.65
C TYR A 160 5.61 -13.31 12.02
N LYS A 161 5.50 -13.66 13.30
CA LYS A 161 5.77 -15.02 13.79
C LYS A 161 4.81 -16.04 13.17
N ALA A 162 3.52 -15.71 13.10
CA ALA A 162 2.50 -16.60 12.55
C ALA A 162 2.75 -16.92 11.07
N ILE A 163 3.09 -15.90 10.26
CA ILE A 163 3.41 -16.08 8.84
C ILE A 163 4.67 -16.92 8.66
N ARG A 164 5.73 -16.62 9.42
CA ARG A 164 6.99 -17.38 9.38
C ARG A 164 6.80 -18.86 9.75
N ASN A 165 5.86 -19.15 10.64
CA ASN A 165 5.49 -20.50 11.06
C ASN A 165 4.40 -21.13 10.18
N GLN A 166 3.90 -20.43 9.15
CA GLN A 166 2.83 -20.89 8.25
C GLN A 166 1.54 -21.28 9.00
N SER A 167 1.24 -20.62 10.12
CA SER A 167 0.04 -20.86 10.92
C SER A 167 -1.11 -19.97 10.44
N VAL A 168 -2.02 -20.53 9.65
CA VAL A 168 -3.21 -19.80 9.15
C VAL A 168 -4.09 -19.29 10.30
N SER A 169 -4.31 -20.11 11.33
CA SER A 169 -5.14 -19.75 12.49
C SER A 169 -4.56 -18.56 13.25
N ASP A 170 -3.25 -18.59 13.55
CA ASP A 170 -2.60 -17.50 14.29
C ASP A 170 -2.50 -16.24 13.44
N THR A 171 -2.30 -16.40 12.12
CA THR A 171 -2.26 -15.28 11.17
C THR A 171 -3.61 -14.58 11.10
N GLN A 172 -4.71 -15.33 10.97
CA GLN A 172 -6.05 -14.77 10.96
C GLN A 172 -6.36 -14.06 12.28
N LYS A 173 -6.00 -14.67 13.41
CA LYS A 173 -6.16 -14.04 14.73
C LYS A 173 -5.40 -12.72 14.83
N ALA A 174 -4.14 -12.68 14.40
CA ALA A 174 -3.32 -11.47 14.44
C ALA A 174 -3.90 -10.35 13.55
N ILE A 175 -4.40 -10.67 12.36
CA ILE A 175 -5.05 -9.70 11.48
C ILE A 175 -6.31 -9.10 12.11
N LEU A 176 -7.15 -9.94 12.72
CA LEU A 176 -8.39 -9.46 13.35
C LEU A 176 -8.06 -8.59 14.57
N GLN A 177 -7.01 -8.93 15.32
CA GLN A 177 -6.53 -8.12 16.43
C GLN A 177 -5.98 -6.76 15.98
N LEU A 178 -5.19 -6.71 14.90
CA LEU A 178 -4.75 -5.45 14.30
C LEU A 178 -5.94 -4.57 13.91
N ALA A 179 -6.90 -5.15 13.18
CA ALA A 179 -8.09 -4.42 12.75
C ALA A 179 -8.94 -3.95 13.94
N ASP A 180 -9.13 -4.77 14.97
CA ASP A 180 -9.86 -4.37 16.18
C ASP A 180 -9.13 -3.28 16.98
N SER A 181 -7.80 -3.33 17.03
CA SER A 181 -6.97 -2.33 17.69
C SER A 181 -7.17 -0.95 17.07
N TRP A 182 -7.04 -0.87 15.75
CA TRP A 182 -7.27 0.36 15.00
C TRP A 182 -8.71 0.85 15.10
N LEU A 183 -9.69 -0.04 14.92
CA LEU A 183 -11.12 0.29 15.05
C LEU A 183 -11.49 0.79 16.46
N HIS A 184 -10.73 0.43 17.50
CA HIS A 184 -10.95 0.93 18.85
C HIS A 184 -10.46 2.38 19.03
N GLU A 185 -9.42 2.79 18.29
CA GLU A 185 -8.92 4.17 18.31
C GLU A 185 -9.83 5.14 17.56
N TYR A 186 -10.56 4.65 16.54
CA TYR A 186 -11.59 5.41 15.84
C TYR A 186 -12.82 5.63 16.73
N LYS A 187 -13.20 6.88 17.02
CA LYS A 187 -14.44 7.19 17.75
C LYS A 187 -15.64 6.83 16.88
N GLN A 188 -16.80 6.54 17.48
CA GLN A 188 -18.05 6.27 16.74
C GLN A 188 -18.45 7.39 15.75
N THR A 189 -18.02 8.64 15.98
CA THR A 189 -18.20 9.77 15.05
C THR A 189 -17.21 9.78 13.89
N ASP A 190 -16.12 9.03 14.01
CA ASP A 190 -15.12 8.80 12.96
C ASP A 190 -15.53 7.59 12.11
N THR A 191 -16.85 7.37 11.97
CA THR A 191 -17.36 6.45 10.95
C THR A 191 -16.66 6.85 9.66
N LEU A 192 -15.95 5.90 9.04
CA LEU A 192 -15.16 6.10 7.81
C LEU A 192 -16.10 6.58 6.71
N ASP A 193 -16.42 7.87 6.75
CA ASP A 193 -17.30 8.51 5.82
C ASP A 193 -16.40 8.89 4.68
N PHE A 194 -16.70 8.25 3.56
CA PHE A 194 -15.90 8.35 2.38
C PHE A 194 -16.06 9.77 1.81
N ASP A 195 -15.14 10.66 2.21
CA ASP A 195 -15.06 12.02 1.72
C ASP A 195 -13.89 12.14 0.73
N PRO A 196 -14.18 12.29 -0.59
CA PRO A 196 -13.15 12.46 -1.62
C PRO A 196 -12.30 13.73 -1.45
N TYR A 197 -12.62 14.62 -0.50
CA TYR A 197 -11.88 15.84 -0.19
C TYR A 197 -11.12 15.81 1.14
N ARG A 198 -11.30 14.79 1.99
CA ARG A 198 -10.67 14.70 3.33
C ARG A 198 -9.74 13.50 3.54
N TYR A 199 -9.37 12.80 2.46
CA TYR A 199 -8.66 11.52 2.39
C TYR A 199 -9.56 10.27 2.60
N PRO A 200 -9.38 9.20 1.80
CA PRO A 200 -10.04 7.93 2.01
C PRO A 200 -9.26 7.15 3.07
N PHE A 201 -9.87 6.92 4.22
CA PHE A 201 -9.31 6.06 5.25
C PHE A 201 -9.12 4.63 4.73
N PHE A 202 -7.92 4.29 4.26
CA PHE A 202 -7.46 2.91 4.21
C PHE A 202 -6.06 2.87 4.80
N GLU A 203 -5.85 2.00 5.80
CA GLU A 203 -4.54 1.85 6.44
C GLU A 203 -3.61 1.10 5.49
N PRO A 204 -2.65 1.76 4.82
CA PRO A 204 -1.91 1.16 3.72
C PRO A 204 -1.06 -0.03 4.20
N ASP A 205 -0.54 0.04 5.43
CA ASP A 205 0.26 -1.01 6.06
C ASP A 205 -0.56 -2.29 6.29
N CYS A 206 -1.74 -2.14 6.88
CA CYS A 206 -2.64 -3.26 7.11
C CYS A 206 -3.11 -3.86 5.78
N ASN A 207 -3.40 -3.02 4.78
CA ASN A 207 -3.80 -3.47 3.46
C ASN A 207 -2.65 -4.20 2.72
N ALA A 208 -1.41 -3.74 2.87
CA ALA A 208 -0.22 -4.42 2.36
C ALA A 208 -0.02 -5.77 3.03
N ALA A 209 -0.19 -5.85 4.35
CA ALA A 209 -0.14 -7.11 5.08
C ALA A 209 -1.19 -8.11 4.60
N LEU A 210 -2.44 -7.66 4.41
CA LEU A 210 -3.51 -8.50 3.85
C LEU A 210 -3.19 -8.95 2.42
N ALA A 211 -2.70 -8.06 1.56
CA ALA A 211 -2.31 -8.39 0.19
C ALA A 211 -1.20 -9.46 0.16
N LEU A 212 -0.19 -9.35 1.02
CA LEU A 212 0.86 -10.35 1.16
C LEU A 212 0.29 -11.74 1.50
N LEU A 213 -0.64 -11.81 2.44
CA LEU A 213 -1.24 -13.06 2.88
C LEU A 213 -2.08 -13.71 1.78
N LEU A 214 -2.92 -12.93 1.12
CA LEU A 214 -3.83 -13.44 0.09
C LEU A 214 -3.09 -13.87 -1.18
N TYR A 215 -2.16 -13.03 -1.66
CA TYR A 215 -1.56 -13.21 -2.98
C TYR A 215 -0.24 -13.98 -2.96
N ARG A 216 0.66 -13.67 -2.03
CA ARG A 216 1.98 -14.30 -1.95
C ARG A 216 1.95 -15.59 -1.14
N GLU A 217 1.48 -15.51 0.09
CA GLU A 217 1.47 -16.66 1.01
C GLU A 217 0.27 -17.60 0.76
N ARG A 218 -0.73 -17.14 -0.02
CA ARG A 218 -1.94 -17.89 -0.38
C ARG A 218 -2.69 -18.43 0.84
N MET A 219 -2.65 -17.68 1.95
CA MET A 219 -3.38 -18.01 3.16
C MET A 219 -4.83 -17.57 3.00
N ARG A 220 -5.77 -18.51 3.19
CA ARG A 220 -7.20 -18.20 3.16
C ARG A 220 -7.59 -17.50 4.46
N ILE A 221 -7.66 -16.18 4.42
CA ILE A 221 -8.07 -15.35 5.54
C ILE A 221 -9.55 -15.03 5.42
N GLU A 222 -10.34 -15.41 6.42
CA GLU A 222 -11.75 -15.08 6.49
C GLU A 222 -11.97 -13.81 7.32
N LEU A 223 -12.65 -12.82 6.74
CA LEU A 223 -13.05 -11.58 7.43
C LEU A 223 -14.55 -11.67 7.78
N PRO A 224 -14.92 -12.06 9.01
CA PRO A 224 -16.25 -12.57 9.35
C PRO A 224 -17.35 -11.50 9.46
N THR A 225 -17.01 -10.21 9.33
CA THR A 225 -17.98 -9.11 9.53
C THR A 225 -17.75 -7.95 8.57
N GLU A 226 -18.82 -7.23 8.24
CA GLU A 226 -18.75 -6.02 7.39
C GLU A 226 -17.88 -4.91 7.98
N LYS A 227 -17.69 -4.85 9.31
CA LYS A 227 -16.79 -3.86 9.91
C LYS A 227 -15.34 -4.01 9.43
N TYR A 228 -14.85 -5.23 9.24
CA TYR A 228 -13.48 -5.47 8.77
C TYR A 228 -13.33 -5.24 7.27
N LYS A 229 -14.38 -5.53 6.49
CA LYS A 229 -14.38 -5.27 5.04
C LYS A 229 -14.35 -3.78 4.68
N ARG A 230 -14.70 -2.89 5.62
CA ARG A 230 -14.60 -1.43 5.44
C ARG A 230 -13.22 -0.88 5.77
N PHE A 231 -12.45 -1.60 6.59
CA PHE A 231 -11.08 -1.25 6.96
C PHE A 231 -10.07 -1.63 5.86
N TYR A 232 -10.31 -2.76 5.21
CA TYR A 232 -9.52 -3.20 4.07
C TYR A 232 -10.13 -2.72 2.74
N VAL A 233 -9.28 -2.33 1.80
CA VAL A 233 -9.70 -1.89 0.47
C VAL A 233 -10.39 -3.07 -0.22
N ALA A 234 -11.69 -2.93 -0.49
CA ALA A 234 -12.50 -3.98 -1.14
C ALA A 234 -11.91 -4.45 -2.48
N ALA A 235 -11.16 -3.59 -3.18
CA ALA A 235 -10.45 -3.94 -4.41
C ALA A 235 -9.36 -5.02 -4.23
N LEU A 236 -8.87 -5.23 -3.00
CA LEU A 236 -7.94 -6.32 -2.65
C LEU A 236 -8.68 -7.61 -2.23
N LEU A 237 -9.95 -7.49 -1.83
CA LEU A 237 -10.80 -8.60 -1.41
C LEU A 237 -11.63 -9.20 -2.55
N ALA A 238 -11.74 -8.46 -3.66
CA ALA A 238 -12.45 -8.88 -4.85
C ALA A 238 -11.51 -9.64 -5.80
N ASP A 239 -11.25 -10.90 -5.48
CA ASP A 239 -10.81 -11.95 -6.43
C ASP A 239 -11.44 -13.30 -6.00
#